data_AF-Q6MZ83-F1
#
_entry.id   AF-Q6MZ83-F1
#
_cell.length_a   1.000
_cell.length_b   1.000
_cell.length_c   1.000
_cell.angle_alpha   90.00
_cell.angle_beta   90.00
_cell.angle_gamma   90.00
#
_symmetry.space_group_name_H-M   'P 1'
#
loop_
_entity.id
_entity.type
_entity.pdbx_description
1 polymer ?
#
loop_
_entity_poly.entity_id
_entity_poly.type
_entity_poly.pdbx_seq_one_letter_code
_entity_poly.pdbx_strand_id
1 'polypeptide(L)'
;MTAANPVKLGVGLCVYDDEDKWFSGYSSNRKAAAICANCPIIVSCAERALRLQVTDGVWVTVVMPGSRHTDALEQARARLRRVIEHY
;
A
#
# COMPACT_ATOMS: atom_id res chain seq x y z
N MET A 1 -18.98 22.67 6.59
CA MET A 1 -17.95 22.81 5.53
C MET A 1 -16.66 22.24 6.10
N THR A 2 -16.29 21.02 5.72
CA THR A 2 -15.09 20.37 6.26
C THR A 2 -13.89 20.86 5.46
N ALA A 3 -12.96 21.56 6.10
CA ALA A 3 -11.72 21.99 5.44
C ALA A 3 -10.95 20.73 5.00
N ALA A 4 -10.71 20.60 3.69
CA ALA A 4 -9.82 19.56 3.17
C ALA A 4 -8.42 19.86 3.72
N ASN A 5 -7.88 18.96 4.55
CA ASN A 5 -6.51 19.10 5.02
C ASN A 5 -5.55 19.06 3.82
N PRO A 6 -4.58 19.98 3.74
CA PRO A 6 -3.63 19.99 2.64
C PRO A 6 -2.83 18.68 2.63
N VAL A 7 -2.71 18.07 1.45
CA VAL A 7 -1.87 16.89 1.24
C VAL A 7 -0.41 17.29 1.43
N LYS A 8 0.27 16.66 2.36
CA LYS A 8 1.72 16.87 2.57
C LYS A 8 2.50 16.12 1.50
N LEU A 9 3.41 16.82 0.82
CA LEU A 9 4.35 16.19 -0.12
C LEU A 9 5.20 15.14 0.61
N GLY A 10 5.42 14.00 -0.02
CA GLY A 10 6.20 12.89 0.55
C GLY A 10 5.45 12.03 1.58
N VAL A 11 4.17 12.31 1.82
CA VAL A 11 3.32 11.55 2.74
C VAL A 11 2.29 10.75 1.95
N GLY A 12 2.04 9.50 2.36
CA GLY A 12 1.07 8.62 1.70
C GLY A 12 -0.38 9.04 1.96
N LEU A 13 -1.27 8.90 0.99
CA LEU A 13 -2.69 9.23 1.21
C LEU A 13 -3.36 8.35 2.28
N CYS A 14 -2.79 7.18 2.57
CA CYS A 14 -3.27 6.28 3.61
C CYS A 14 -3.32 6.89 5.01
N VAL A 15 -2.47 7.86 5.35
CA VAL A 15 -2.51 8.52 6.68
C VAL A 15 -3.74 9.39 6.91
N TYR A 16 -4.52 9.66 5.86
CA TYR A 16 -5.78 10.39 5.96
C TYR A 16 -6.99 9.43 6.01
N ASP A 17 -6.77 8.11 5.99
CA ASP A 17 -7.79 7.09 6.22
C ASP A 17 -7.55 6.39 7.55
N ASP A 18 -8.53 5.59 7.97
CA ASP A 18 -8.50 4.79 9.19
C ASP A 18 -7.53 3.60 9.06
N GLU A 19 -6.54 3.49 9.95
CA GLU A 19 -5.47 2.49 9.92
C GLU A 19 -5.98 1.05 10.00
N ASP A 20 -7.04 0.80 10.77
CA ASP A 20 -7.63 -0.53 10.92
C ASP A 20 -8.21 -1.07 9.61
N LYS A 21 -8.54 -0.16 8.68
CA LYS A 21 -9.04 -0.51 7.35
C LYS A 21 -7.94 -1.01 6.41
N TRP A 22 -6.67 -0.79 6.72
CA TRP A 22 -5.57 -1.26 5.86
C TRP A 22 -5.18 -2.71 6.12
N PHE A 23 -5.62 -3.27 7.25
CA PHE A 23 -5.25 -4.62 7.72
C PHE A 23 -6.46 -5.55 7.92
N SER A 24 -7.68 -5.04 7.79
CA SER A 24 -8.91 -5.85 7.81
C SER A 24 -9.15 -6.53 6.45
N GLY A 25 -9.89 -7.64 6.40
CA GLY A 25 -9.98 -8.55 5.25
C GLY A 25 -10.48 -8.00 3.90
N TYR A 26 -10.76 -8.91 2.96
CA TYR A 26 -10.87 -8.67 1.50
C TYR A 26 -11.70 -7.46 1.01
N SER A 27 -12.72 -7.01 1.73
CA SER A 27 -13.57 -5.86 1.35
C SER A 27 -12.87 -4.51 1.51
N SER A 28 -11.94 -4.40 2.44
CA SER A 28 -11.13 -3.20 2.68
C SER A 28 -10.11 -2.96 1.55
N ASN A 29 -9.65 -4.05 0.92
CA ASN A 29 -8.61 -4.05 -0.11
C ASN A 29 -8.98 -3.21 -1.34
N ARG A 30 -10.26 -3.16 -1.74
CA ARG A 30 -10.69 -2.38 -2.92
C ARG A 30 -10.57 -0.87 -2.66
N LYS A 31 -11.02 -0.40 -1.49
CA LYS A 31 -10.90 1.02 -1.10
C LYS A 31 -9.43 1.40 -0.91
N ALA A 32 -8.67 0.55 -0.22
CA ALA A 32 -7.23 0.73 -0.02
C ALA A 32 -6.48 0.81 -1.36
N ALA A 33 -6.79 -0.09 -2.31
CA ALA A 33 -6.22 -0.06 -3.65
C ALA A 33 -6.57 1.24 -4.41
N ALA A 34 -7.81 1.72 -4.31
CA ALA A 34 -8.20 2.99 -4.92
C ALA A 34 -7.43 4.19 -4.32
N ILE A 35 -7.22 4.20 -3.00
CA ILE A 35 -6.38 5.23 -2.35
C ILE A 35 -4.93 5.13 -2.82
N CYS A 36 -4.37 3.91 -2.87
CA CYS A 36 -3.01 3.70 -3.37
C CYS A 36 -2.83 4.13 -4.83
N ALA A 37 -3.81 3.89 -5.70
CA ALA A 37 -3.74 4.24 -7.11
C ALA A 37 -3.65 5.76 -7.35
N ASN A 38 -4.15 6.56 -6.41
CA ASN A 38 -4.10 8.03 -6.46
C ASN A 38 -2.97 8.63 -5.61
N CYS A 39 -2.20 7.78 -4.93
CA CYS A 39 -1.20 8.23 -3.97
C CYS A 39 0.07 8.72 -4.70
N PRO A 40 0.62 9.92 -4.41
CA PRO A 40 1.75 10.47 -5.17
C PRO A 40 3.09 9.80 -4.84
N ILE A 41 3.17 9.00 -3.77
CA ILE A 41 4.42 8.37 -3.31
C ILE A 41 4.54 6.90 -3.70
N ILE A 42 4.03 6.50 -4.88
CA ILE A 42 3.95 5.09 -5.30
C ILE A 42 5.33 4.42 -5.23
N VAL A 43 6.33 4.96 -5.91
CA VAL A 43 7.67 4.33 -5.97
C VAL A 43 8.31 4.21 -4.58
N SER A 44 8.35 5.31 -3.82
CA SER A 44 8.99 5.30 -2.50
C SER A 44 8.23 4.45 -1.47
N CYS A 45 6.91 4.30 -1.64
CA CYS A 45 6.10 3.37 -0.84
C CYS A 45 6.43 1.91 -1.17
N ALA A 46 6.59 1.55 -2.44
CA ALA A 46 6.99 0.21 -2.88
C ALA A 46 8.39 -0.16 -2.35
N GLU A 47 9.36 0.75 -2.49
CA GLU A 47 10.72 0.57 -1.97
C GLU A 47 10.73 0.39 -0.45
N ARG A 48 9.93 1.20 0.27
CA ARG A 48 9.80 1.10 1.72
C ARG A 48 9.20 -0.25 2.13
N ALA A 49 8.14 -0.71 1.44
CA ALA A 49 7.53 -2.00 1.69
C ALA A 49 8.55 -3.15 1.56
N LEU A 50 9.36 -3.15 0.50
CA LEU A 50 10.41 -4.15 0.28
C LEU A 50 11.51 -4.08 1.34
N ARG A 51 12.00 -2.89 1.66
CA ARG A 51 13.05 -2.66 2.67
C ARG A 51 12.62 -3.08 4.07
N LEU A 52 11.37 -2.83 4.44
CA LEU A 52 10.80 -3.23 5.73
C LEU A 52 10.30 -4.68 5.74
N GLN A 53 10.39 -5.39 4.61
CA GLN A 53 9.91 -6.77 4.45
C GLN A 53 8.45 -6.96 4.90
N VAL A 54 7.60 -5.98 4.65
CA VAL A 54 6.20 -6.01 5.11
C VAL A 54 5.50 -7.29 4.65
N THR A 55 4.68 -7.85 5.52
CA THR A 55 4.00 -9.11 5.28
C THR A 55 2.51 -8.95 5.11
N ASP A 56 1.92 -7.87 5.62
CA ASP A 56 0.48 -7.67 5.75
C ASP A 56 0.02 -6.30 5.23
N GLY A 57 -1.27 -6.23 4.91
CA GLY A 57 -1.96 -5.02 4.47
C GLY A 57 -1.81 -4.72 2.97
N VAL A 58 -2.19 -3.51 2.56
CA VAL A 58 -2.13 -3.06 1.16
C VAL A 58 -1.05 -2.02 0.98
N TRP A 59 -0.12 -2.28 0.06
CA TRP A 59 0.99 -1.41 -0.28
C TRP A 59 1.02 -1.20 -1.78
N VAL A 60 0.93 0.05 -2.23
CA VAL A 60 0.97 0.42 -3.68
C VAL A 60 0.06 -0.44 -4.55
N THR A 61 -1.19 -0.64 -4.11
CA THR A 61 -2.22 -1.51 -4.74
C THR A 61 -1.95 -3.02 -4.67
N VAL A 62 -0.83 -3.44 -4.08
CA VAL A 62 -0.49 -4.85 -3.86
C VAL A 62 -0.96 -5.27 -2.47
N VAL A 63 -1.77 -6.33 -2.43
CA VAL A 63 -2.19 -6.97 -1.18
C VAL A 63 -1.07 -7.89 -0.69
N MET A 64 -0.65 -7.69 0.56
CA MET A 64 0.34 -8.52 1.25
C MET A 64 -0.40 -9.59 2.09
N PRO A 65 -0.17 -10.89 1.83
CA PRO A 65 -1.06 -11.96 2.30
C PRO A 65 -0.78 -12.44 3.74
N GLY A 66 0.24 -11.93 4.40
CA GLY A 66 0.72 -12.36 5.71
C GLY A 66 1.90 -13.33 5.63
N SER A 67 2.66 -13.40 6.73
CA SER A 67 3.91 -14.17 6.83
C SER A 67 3.73 -15.69 6.70
N ARG A 68 2.51 -16.19 6.90
CA ARG A 68 2.17 -17.62 6.78
C ARG A 68 2.03 -18.10 5.33
N HIS A 69 1.98 -17.18 4.37
CA HIS A 69 1.72 -17.47 2.95
C HIS A 69 2.97 -17.21 2.09
N THR A 70 4.05 -17.96 2.33
CA THR A 70 5.39 -17.70 1.75
C THR A 70 5.39 -17.49 0.23
N ASP A 71 4.77 -18.40 -0.54
CA ASP A 71 4.75 -18.29 -2.01
C ASP A 71 3.96 -17.07 -2.49
N ALA A 72 2.80 -16.81 -1.89
CA ALA A 72 1.98 -15.65 -2.23
C ALA A 72 2.67 -14.35 -1.82
N LEU A 73 3.44 -14.36 -0.72
CA LEU A 73 4.21 -13.22 -0.25
C LEU A 73 5.37 -12.90 -1.19
N GLU A 74 6.08 -13.90 -1.71
CA GLU A 74 7.11 -13.69 -2.74
C GLU A 74 6.52 -13.15 -4.04
N GLN A 75 5.35 -13.65 -4.45
CA GLN A 75 4.63 -13.09 -5.60
C GLN A 75 4.20 -11.63 -5.37
N ALA A 76 3.75 -11.29 -4.17
CA ALA A 76 3.42 -9.91 -3.80
C ALA A 76 4.68 -9.02 -3.86
N ARG A 77 5.82 -9.48 -3.33
CA ARG A 77 7.10 -8.76 -3.42
C ARG A 77 7.57 -8.59 -4.87
N ALA A 78 7.38 -9.59 -5.73
CA ALA A 78 7.67 -9.45 -7.16
C ALA A 78 6.77 -8.41 -7.84
N ARG A 79 5.50 -8.28 -7.41
CA ARG A 79 4.63 -7.19 -7.88
C ARG A 79 5.12 -5.82 -7.42
N LEU A 80 5.58 -5.68 -6.17
CA LEU A 80 6.19 -4.43 -5.68
C LEU A 80 7.41 -4.02 -6.51
N ARG A 81 8.29 -4.97 -6.87
CA ARG A 81 9.45 -4.69 -7.73
C ARG A 81 9.04 -4.19 -9.11
N ARG A 82 8.04 -4.83 -9.74
CA ARG A 82 7.50 -4.37 -11.03
C ARG A 82 6.91 -2.96 -10.98
N VAL A 83 6.31 -2.56 -9.86
CA VAL A 83 5.83 -1.18 -9.69
C VAL A 83 7.00 -0.20 -9.73
N ILE A 84 8.12 -0.52 -9.08
CA ILE A 84 9.33 0.32 -9.11
C ILE A 84 9.91 0.40 -10.53
N GLU A 85 9.91 -0.72 -11.27
CA GLU A 85 10.45 -0.78 -12.63
C GLU A 85 9.60 -0.04 -13.68
N HIS A 86 8.31 0.18 -13.42
CA HIS A 86 7.36 0.80 -14.37
C HIS A 86 7.21 2.32 -14.24
N TYR A 87 7.75 2.93 -13.18
CA TYR A 87 7.66 4.36 -12.90
C TYR A 87 9.05 5.01 -12.99
#